data_AF-A0A934YDX9-F1
#
_entry.id   AF-A0A934YDX9-F1
#
_cell.length_a   1.000
_cell.length_b   1.000
_cell.length_c   1.000
_cell.angle_alpha   90.00
_cell.angle_beta   90.00
_cell.angle_gamma   90.00
#
_symmetry.space_group_name_H-M   'P 1'
#
loop_
_entity.id
_entity.type
_entity.pdbx_description
1 polymer ?
#
loop_
_entity_poly.entity_id
_entity_poly.type
_entity_poly.pdbx_seq_one_letter_code
_entity_poly.pdbx_strand_id
1 'polypeptide(L)'
;MNLIPRALSLALPLCAWLACGGVAATDAARQVSGAYCEKLKTCVGDATFTASYPTGVPGCVEKGQSALPADAKDKSSPCGQAEIDTCIKDIQSSTCPASNGVPPLPASCEKC
;
A
#
# COMPACT_ATOMS: atom_id res chain seq x y z
N MET A 1 39.69 6.68 32.54
CA MET A 1 39.64 7.19 31.15
C MET A 1 38.70 6.29 30.37
N ASN A 2 37.49 6.78 30.09
CA ASN A 2 36.44 6.07 29.35
C ASN A 2 36.67 6.26 27.85
N LEU A 3 36.71 5.17 27.08
CA LEU A 3 36.70 5.18 25.62
C LEU A 3 35.39 4.55 25.12
N ILE A 4 34.60 5.35 24.41
CA ILE A 4 33.45 5.00 23.56
C ILE A 4 33.99 5.22 22.12
N PRO A 5 33.75 4.35 21.11
CA PRO A 5 32.40 4.20 20.60
C PRO A 5 31.96 2.87 19.98
N ARG A 6 30.63 2.69 20.04
CA ARG A 6 29.70 2.33 18.96
C ARG A 6 30.29 1.52 17.79
N ALA A 7 29.79 0.32 17.60
CA ALA A 7 28.86 0.02 16.51
C ALA A 7 28.58 -1.48 16.48
N LEU A 8 27.52 -1.89 17.18
CA LEU A 8 26.81 -3.12 16.88
C LEU A 8 26.06 -2.90 15.55
N SER A 9 26.79 -2.87 14.44
CA SER A 9 26.17 -2.87 13.11
C SER A 9 26.11 -4.31 12.65
N LEU A 10 25.00 -4.94 13.04
CA LEU A 10 24.49 -6.18 12.46
C LEU A 10 24.73 -6.18 10.94
N ALA A 11 25.66 -7.04 10.52
CA ALA A 11 25.64 -7.56 9.17
C ALA A 11 24.32 -8.33 9.00
N LEU A 12 23.32 -7.68 8.42
CA LEU A 12 22.12 -8.32 7.91
C LEU A 12 22.42 -8.70 6.46
N PRO A 13 22.71 -9.98 6.15
CA PRO A 13 22.66 -10.45 4.79
C PRO A 13 21.18 -10.68 4.44
N LEU A 14 20.43 -9.60 4.20
CA LEU A 14 19.09 -9.70 3.60
C LEU A 14 19.22 -9.76 2.06
N CYS A 15 20.09 -10.64 1.59
CA CYS A 15 20.01 -11.21 0.24
C CYS A 15 19.51 -12.65 0.39
N ALA A 16 18.23 -12.80 0.67
CA ALA A 16 17.55 -14.08 0.59
C ALA A 16 16.26 -13.90 -0.21
N TRP A 17 16.28 -14.43 -1.45
CA TRP A 17 15.15 -14.67 -2.35
C TRP A 17 14.58 -13.40 -3.01
N LEU A 18 14.79 -13.06 -4.29
CA LEU A 18 14.73 -13.90 -5.49
C LEU A 18 13.61 -14.95 -5.41
N ALA A 19 12.43 -14.54 -4.95
CA ALA A 19 11.20 -15.14 -5.46
C ALA A 19 11.09 -14.72 -6.94
N CYS A 20 11.57 -15.58 -7.83
CA CYS A 20 11.29 -15.51 -9.25
C CYS A 20 9.80 -15.87 -9.42
N GLY A 21 8.96 -14.87 -9.17
CA GLY A 21 7.50 -14.98 -9.12
C GLY A 21 6.98 -13.60 -8.78
N GLY A 22 6.77 -12.76 -9.79
CA GLY A 22 6.25 -11.42 -9.60
C GLY A 22 4.96 -11.47 -8.79
N VAL A 23 4.76 -10.47 -7.91
CA VAL A 23 3.54 -10.34 -7.10
C VAL A 23 2.33 -10.40 -8.03
N ALA A 24 1.31 -11.20 -7.73
CA ALA A 24 0.10 -11.23 -8.56
C ALA A 24 -0.55 -9.84 -8.56
N ALA A 25 -1.07 -9.36 -9.69
CA ALA A 25 -1.69 -8.04 -9.76
C ALA A 25 -2.89 -7.92 -8.80
N THR A 26 -3.63 -9.00 -8.59
CA THR A 26 -4.71 -9.09 -7.59
C THR A 26 -4.22 -8.91 -6.17
N ASP A 27 -3.03 -9.43 -5.84
CA ASP A 27 -2.42 -9.30 -4.53
C ASP A 27 -1.86 -7.88 -4.32
N ALA A 28 -1.14 -7.36 -5.31
CA ALA A 28 -0.65 -5.98 -5.32
C ALA A 28 -1.80 -4.97 -5.14
N ALA A 29 -2.86 -5.09 -5.94
CA ALA A 29 -4.04 -4.24 -5.82
C ALA A 29 -4.72 -4.38 -4.46
N ARG A 30 -4.75 -5.59 -3.86
CA ARG A 30 -5.29 -5.80 -2.52
C ARG A 30 -4.50 -5.03 -1.47
N GLN A 31 -3.18 -5.15 -1.49
CA GLN A 31 -2.29 -4.52 -0.51
C GLN A 31 -2.35 -2.99 -0.63
N VAL A 32 -2.22 -2.46 -1.85
CA VAL A 32 -2.28 -1.02 -2.12
C VAL A 32 -3.67 -0.45 -1.79
N SER A 33 -4.75 -1.10 -2.26
CA SER A 33 -6.11 -0.68 -1.94
C SER A 33 -6.39 -0.76 -0.44
N GLY A 34 -5.85 -1.75 0.27
CA GLY A 34 -5.99 -1.87 1.72
C GLY A 34 -5.43 -0.64 2.44
N ALA A 35 -4.17 -0.31 2.16
CA ALA A 35 -3.53 0.87 2.72
C ALA A 35 -4.28 2.16 2.35
N TYR A 36 -4.71 2.26 1.10
CA TYR A 36 -5.45 3.42 0.60
C TYR A 36 -6.82 3.57 1.27
N CYS A 37 -7.58 2.49 1.42
CA CYS A 37 -8.90 2.51 2.03
C CYS A 37 -8.84 2.84 3.53
N GLU A 38 -7.84 2.33 4.25
CA GLU A 38 -7.56 2.73 5.64
C GLU A 38 -7.25 4.23 5.73
N LYS A 39 -6.42 4.74 4.80
CA LYS A 39 -6.09 6.16 4.74
C LYS A 39 -7.29 7.02 4.38
N LEU A 40 -8.07 6.60 3.39
CA LEU A 40 -9.30 7.27 2.96
C LEU A 40 -10.27 7.36 4.14
N LYS A 41 -10.50 6.27 4.87
CA LYS A 41 -11.32 6.25 6.09
C LYS A 41 -10.83 7.25 7.11
N THR A 42 -9.51 7.34 7.32
CA THR A 42 -8.89 8.32 8.23
C THR A 42 -9.12 9.76 7.77
N CYS A 43 -9.05 10.02 6.45
CA CYS A 43 -9.14 11.36 5.89
C CYS A 43 -10.57 11.90 5.76
N VAL A 44 -11.53 11.05 5.38
CA VAL A 44 -12.94 11.47 5.18
C VAL A 44 -13.80 11.27 6.43
N GLY A 45 -13.29 10.52 7.41
CA GLY A 45 -13.99 10.12 8.62
C GLY A 45 -14.86 8.87 8.44
N ASP A 46 -15.07 8.14 9.54
CA ASP A 46 -15.77 6.85 9.55
C ASP A 46 -17.20 6.95 8.96
N ALA A 47 -17.95 7.98 9.33
CA ALA A 47 -19.33 8.17 8.87
C ALA A 47 -19.43 8.35 7.33
N THR A 48 -18.59 9.21 6.75
CA THR A 48 -18.55 9.43 5.30
C THR A 48 -18.05 8.19 4.57
N PHE A 49 -17.05 7.52 5.16
CA PHE A 49 -16.49 6.30 4.59
C PHE A 49 -17.51 5.17 4.57
N THR A 50 -18.20 4.91 5.68
CA THR A 50 -19.21 3.84 5.79
C THR A 50 -20.46 4.12 4.96
N ALA A 51 -20.79 5.40 4.71
CA ALA A 51 -21.84 5.76 3.74
C ALA A 51 -21.49 5.30 2.32
N SER A 52 -20.21 5.31 1.95
CA SER A 52 -19.71 4.87 0.63
C SER A 52 -19.39 3.36 0.59
N TYR A 53 -18.91 2.83 1.71
CA TYR A 53 -18.46 1.44 1.89
C TYR A 53 -19.07 0.86 3.17
N PRO A 54 -20.34 0.40 3.12
CA PRO A 54 -21.07 -0.05 4.32
C PRO A 54 -20.47 -1.30 4.97
N THR A 55 -19.69 -2.10 4.22
CA THR A 55 -18.92 -3.23 4.76
C THR A 55 -17.55 -2.81 5.29
N GLY A 56 -17.26 -1.51 5.36
CA GLY A 56 -16.00 -0.96 5.83
C GLY A 56 -14.86 -1.12 4.82
N VAL A 57 -13.63 -1.13 5.33
CA VAL A 57 -12.42 -1.23 4.53
C VAL A 57 -12.41 -2.44 3.60
N PRO A 58 -12.89 -3.64 4.01
CA PRO A 58 -13.01 -4.78 3.10
C PRO A 58 -13.79 -4.47 1.82
N GLY A 59 -14.95 -3.81 1.90
CA GLY A 59 -15.74 -3.45 0.71
C GLY A 59 -15.07 -2.42 -0.19
N CYS A 60 -14.29 -1.53 0.40
CA CYS A 60 -13.46 -0.59 -0.36
C CYS A 60 -12.34 -1.32 -1.11
N VAL A 61 -11.69 -2.30 -0.47
CA VAL A 61 -10.66 -3.13 -1.11
C VAL A 61 -11.25 -3.99 -2.23
N GLU A 62 -12.41 -4.63 -1.99
CA GLU A 62 -13.10 -5.42 -3.01
C GLU A 62 -13.47 -4.58 -4.24
N LYS A 63 -13.91 -3.32 -4.04
CA LYS A 63 -14.15 -2.36 -5.12
C LYS A 63 -12.86 -2.05 -5.89
N GLY A 64 -11.75 -1.81 -5.19
CA GLY A 64 -10.43 -1.59 -5.81
C GLY A 64 -9.95 -2.81 -6.63
N GLN A 65 -10.08 -4.02 -6.10
CA GLN A 65 -9.74 -5.25 -6.82
C GLN A 65 -10.69 -5.54 -7.99
N SER A 66 -11.96 -5.18 -7.85
CA SER A 66 -12.95 -5.33 -8.93
C SER A 66 -12.69 -4.38 -10.10
N ALA A 67 -12.02 -3.25 -9.84
CA ALA A 67 -11.61 -2.30 -10.87
C ALA A 67 -10.43 -2.80 -11.73
N LEU A 68 -9.72 -3.85 -11.29
CA LEU A 68 -8.71 -4.47 -12.13
C LEU A 68 -9.36 -5.06 -13.39
N PRO A 69 -8.81 -4.79 -14.57
CA PRO A 69 -9.29 -5.41 -15.79
C PRO A 69 -9.08 -6.93 -15.71
N ALA A 70 -10.00 -7.70 -16.29
CA ALA A 70 -10.02 -9.15 -16.15
C ALA A 70 -8.71 -9.81 -16.59
N ASP A 71 -8.05 -9.25 -17.62
CA ASP A 71 -6.78 -9.74 -18.13
C ASP A 71 -5.59 -9.44 -17.21
N ALA A 72 -5.70 -8.49 -16.27
CA ALA A 72 -4.68 -8.23 -15.28
C ALA A 72 -4.79 -9.16 -14.07
N LYS A 73 -5.97 -9.71 -13.77
CA LYS A 73 -6.22 -10.46 -12.52
C LYS A 73 -5.35 -11.71 -12.38
N ASP A 74 -5.03 -12.36 -13.51
CA ASP A 74 -4.21 -13.56 -13.59
C ASP A 74 -2.75 -13.27 -13.98
N LYS A 75 -2.38 -12.00 -14.14
CA LYS A 75 -1.02 -11.58 -14.50
C LYS A 75 -0.21 -11.18 -13.28
N SER A 76 1.10 -11.19 -13.44
CA SER A 76 2.00 -10.52 -12.51
C SER A 76 1.76 -9.02 -12.54
N SER A 77 1.77 -8.42 -11.37
CA SER A 77 1.79 -6.98 -11.16
C SER A 77 2.98 -6.37 -11.90
N PRO A 78 2.80 -5.20 -12.54
CA PRO A 78 3.92 -4.38 -13.01
C PRO A 78 4.84 -3.92 -11.86
N CYS A 79 4.35 -3.91 -10.62
CA CYS A 79 5.12 -3.57 -9.43
C CYS A 79 5.70 -4.81 -8.75
N GLY A 80 6.98 -4.74 -8.40
CA GLY A 80 7.58 -5.67 -7.44
C GLY A 80 7.14 -5.39 -6.00
N GLN A 81 7.37 -6.34 -5.10
CA GLN A 81 6.99 -6.18 -3.68
C GLN A 81 7.61 -4.93 -3.04
N ALA A 82 8.86 -4.59 -3.37
CA ALA A 82 9.52 -3.40 -2.84
C ALA A 82 8.84 -2.08 -3.29
N GLU A 83 8.30 -2.04 -4.51
CA GLU A 83 7.56 -0.89 -5.03
C GLU A 83 6.18 -0.79 -4.35
N ILE A 84 5.51 -1.93 -4.18
CA ILE A 84 4.25 -2.03 -3.43
C ILE A 84 4.43 -1.53 -1.99
N ASP A 85 5.48 -1.98 -1.31
CA ASP A 85 5.79 -1.57 0.07
C ASP A 85 6.08 -0.06 0.15
N THR A 86 6.76 0.49 -0.86
CA THR A 86 7.04 1.93 -0.95
C THR A 86 5.75 2.72 -1.15
N CYS A 87 4.91 2.30 -2.10
CA CYS A 87 3.60 2.86 -2.34
C CYS A 87 2.74 2.87 -1.06
N ILE A 88 2.65 1.73 -0.35
CA ILE A 88 1.89 1.61 0.90
C ILE A 88 2.39 2.58 1.96
N LYS A 89 3.71 2.69 2.15
CA LYS A 89 4.31 3.64 3.10
C LYS A 89 3.99 5.08 2.74
N ASP A 90 4.05 5.43 1.46
CA ASP A 90 3.74 6.78 1.01
C ASP A 90 2.26 7.11 1.19
N ILE A 91 1.36 6.15 0.93
CA ILE A 91 -0.07 6.30 1.21
C ILE A 91 -0.28 6.58 2.71
N GLN A 92 0.32 5.77 3.58
CA GLN A 92 0.17 5.92 5.03
C GLN A 92 0.74 7.26 5.53
N SER A 93 1.85 7.71 4.93
CA SER A 93 2.54 8.95 5.28
C SER A 93 1.92 10.20 4.65
N SER A 94 1.09 10.04 3.61
CA SER A 94 0.44 11.16 2.93
C SER A 94 -0.45 11.96 3.89
N THR A 95 -0.54 13.26 3.69
CA THR A 95 -1.44 14.10 4.49
C THR A 95 -2.85 14.05 3.92
N CYS A 96 -3.84 14.02 4.81
CA CYS A 96 -5.22 14.16 4.40
C CYS A 96 -5.46 15.56 3.80
N PRO A 97 -6.21 15.67 2.70
CA PRO A 97 -6.57 16.96 2.14
C PRO A 97 -7.45 17.74 3.13
N ALA A 98 -7.28 19.06 3.16
CA ALA A 98 -7.89 19.95 4.16
C ALA A 98 -9.44 19.90 4.22
N SER A 99 -10.09 19.39 3.18
CA SER A 99 -11.55 19.39 3.05
C SER A 99 -12.21 18.04 3.33
N ASN A 100 -11.61 17.16 4.15
CA ASN A 100 -12.09 15.78 4.36
C ASN A 100 -12.31 15.04 3.03
N GLY A 101 -11.31 15.16 2.15
CA GLY A 101 -11.38 14.66 0.79
C GLY A 101 -10.70 13.31 0.60
N VAL A 102 -10.89 12.76 -0.59
CA VAL A 102 -10.20 11.56 -1.07
C VAL A 102 -8.70 11.87 -1.18
N PRO A 103 -7.81 11.16 -0.45
CA PRO A 103 -6.38 11.41 -0.55
C PRO A 103 -5.89 11.07 -1.96
N PRO A 104 -5.01 11.86 -2.57
CA PRO A 104 -4.42 11.49 -3.85
C PRO A 104 -3.57 10.24 -3.69
N LEU A 105 -3.54 9.40 -4.73
CA LEU A 105 -2.58 8.30 -4.78
C LEU A 105 -1.17 8.90 -4.94
N PRO A 106 -0.18 8.47 -4.13
CA PRO A 106 1.21 8.88 -4.33
C PRO A 106 1.74 8.47 -5.71
N ALA A 107 2.68 9.24 -6.27
CA ALA A 107 3.32 8.92 -7.55
C ALA A 107 4.05 7.56 -7.53
N SER A 108 4.52 7.12 -6.36
CA SER A 108 5.10 5.78 -6.16
C SER A 108 4.12 4.64 -6.43
N CYS A 109 2.82 4.93 -6.38
CA CYS A 109 1.76 3.98 -6.68
C CYS A 109 1.29 4.02 -8.13
N GLU A 110 1.65 5.01 -8.96
CA GLU A 110 1.11 5.15 -10.34
C GLU A 110 1.46 3.99 -11.27
N LYS A 111 2.54 3.27 -10.94
CA LYS A 111 2.95 2.08 -11.67
C LYS A 111 2.20 0.83 -11.24
N CYS A 112 1.50 0.90 -10.09
CA CYS A 112 0.69 -0.13 -9.48
C CYS A 112 -0.80 0.22 -9.63
#